data_AF-A0A1Q7WFK0-F1
#
_entry.id   AF-A0A1Q7WFK0-F1
#
_cell.length_a   1.000
_cell.length_b   1.000
_cell.length_c   1.000
_cell.angle_alpha   90.00
_cell.angle_beta   90.00
_cell.angle_gamma   90.00
#
_symmetry.space_group_name_H-M   'P 1'
#
loop_
_entity.id
_entity.type
_entity.pdbx_description
1 polymer ?
#
loop_
_entity_poly.entity_id
_entity_poly.type
_entity_poly.pdbx_seq_one_letter_code
_entity_poly.pdbx_strand_id
1 'polypeptide(L)'
;MAQAVAAQALSGAGTLLADPIFTSASQRVYKTVPSLTRSVQAGPWIRLYAFNNDTVLNAQLQTIVSLQDYAGRTGDQAATNLAAQLQAAAVGMLPRFDTGYWSLYSLGGAEAPLDYHQYVVRLLGILSKRTLDPTLTTYAQRFGNDLREPPVVKEGAAPGAIYPWPQDGYRDYARYVFWVSKRSTVRLQIDHAGSPVVVSRGWHTFAWSPGRIQPGTYTPNLHAVDVAGNASDTDLPPVEVRRDTQAPKVSASLASRRLYWRGSDDASPWLALKVVIRRSGAVRTLWLSKKPFRGSALLSVPAGVWAATLFAADSSGNTTQVALGSLRGQRG
;
A
#
# COMPACT_ATOMS: atom_id res chain seq x y z
N MET A 1 26.12 -0.01 -21.18
CA MET A 1 25.31 -0.87 -22.09
C MET A 1 25.48 -0.50 -23.56
N ALA A 2 25.19 0.74 -23.98
CA ALA A 2 25.20 1.14 -25.40
C ALA A 2 26.50 0.77 -26.15
N GLN A 3 27.67 0.96 -25.53
CA GLN A 3 28.96 0.61 -26.14
C GLN A 3 29.10 -0.89 -26.42
N ALA A 4 28.60 -1.76 -25.55
CA ALA A 4 28.65 -3.21 -25.80
C ALA A 4 27.74 -3.64 -26.95
N VAL A 5 26.53 -3.04 -27.04
CA VAL A 5 25.61 -3.26 -28.16
C VAL A 5 26.21 -2.75 -29.48
N ALA A 6 26.88 -1.59 -29.45
CA ALA A 6 27.58 -1.06 -30.62
C ALA A 6 28.74 -1.97 -31.06
N ALA A 7 29.54 -2.48 -30.13
CA ALA A 7 30.59 -3.45 -30.44
C ALA A 7 30.01 -4.72 -31.09
N GLN A 8 28.91 -5.27 -30.55
CA GLN A 8 28.19 -6.41 -31.12
C GLN A 8 27.69 -6.14 -32.54
N ALA A 9 27.04 -4.99 -32.76
CA ALA A 9 26.46 -4.64 -34.05
C ALA A 9 27.55 -4.43 -35.12
N LEU A 10 28.61 -3.70 -34.77
CA LEU A 10 29.74 -3.44 -35.67
C LEU A 10 30.51 -4.72 -36.00
N SER A 11 30.73 -5.62 -35.04
CA SER A 11 31.37 -6.90 -35.36
C SER A 11 30.48 -7.77 -36.26
N GLY A 12 29.16 -7.76 -36.04
CA GLY A 12 28.20 -8.40 -36.94
C GLY A 12 28.27 -7.86 -38.37
N ALA A 13 28.30 -6.53 -38.54
CA ALA A 13 28.42 -5.89 -39.85
C ALA A 13 29.76 -6.22 -40.53
N GLY A 14 30.87 -6.17 -39.78
CA GLY A 14 32.20 -6.53 -40.30
C GLY A 14 32.28 -7.98 -40.80
N THR A 15 31.68 -8.93 -40.06
CA THR A 15 31.58 -10.32 -40.51
C THR A 15 30.71 -10.45 -41.76
N LEU A 16 29.52 -9.83 -41.78
CA LEU A 16 28.56 -9.98 -42.88
C LEU A 16 29.07 -9.38 -44.20
N LEU A 17 29.74 -8.23 -44.13
CA LEU A 17 30.21 -7.49 -45.30
C LEU A 17 31.67 -7.79 -45.67
N ALA A 18 32.36 -8.61 -44.87
CA ALA A 18 33.81 -8.81 -44.95
C ALA A 18 34.61 -7.49 -44.94
N ASP A 19 34.13 -6.49 -44.22
CA ASP A 19 34.73 -5.14 -44.19
C ASP A 19 35.54 -4.94 -42.90
N PRO A 20 36.88 -4.78 -43.01
CA PRO A 20 37.77 -4.63 -41.86
C PRO A 20 37.57 -3.30 -41.11
N ILE A 21 36.93 -2.29 -41.71
CA ILE A 21 36.64 -1.01 -41.04
C ILE A 21 35.66 -1.23 -39.89
N PHE A 22 34.59 -1.99 -40.11
CA PHE A 22 33.62 -2.31 -39.07
C PHE A 22 34.20 -3.22 -37.99
N THR A 23 35.03 -4.20 -38.37
CA THR A 23 35.76 -5.04 -37.41
C THR A 23 36.66 -4.18 -36.52
N SER A 24 37.45 -3.28 -37.10
CA SER A 24 38.33 -2.38 -36.36
C SER A 24 37.55 -1.39 -35.47
N ALA A 25 36.41 -0.89 -35.96
CA ALA A 25 35.52 -0.03 -35.18
C ALA A 25 34.94 -0.76 -33.97
N SER A 26 34.50 -2.01 -34.13
CA SER A 26 33.97 -2.83 -33.04
C SER A 26 34.97 -3.01 -31.90
N GLN A 27 36.24 -3.26 -32.23
CA GLN A 27 37.33 -3.39 -31.26
C GLN A 27 37.61 -2.08 -30.51
N ARG A 28 37.61 -0.94 -31.21
CA ARG A 28 37.78 0.37 -30.57
C ARG A 28 36.64 0.69 -29.61
N VAL A 29 35.41 0.37 -30.00
CA VAL A 29 34.23 0.56 -29.15
C VAL A 29 34.30 -0.34 -27.92
N TYR A 30 34.63 -1.63 -28.08
CA TYR A 30 34.77 -2.57 -26.96
C TYR A 30 35.76 -2.07 -25.90
N LYS A 31 36.90 -1.51 -26.30
CA LYS A 31 37.92 -0.98 -25.37
C LYS A 31 37.39 0.07 -24.40
N THR A 32 36.27 0.72 -24.69
CA THR A 32 35.63 1.67 -23.78
C THR A 32 34.79 0.99 -22.68
N VAL A 33 34.29 -0.23 -22.92
CA VAL A 33 33.32 -0.92 -22.06
C VAL A 33 33.84 -1.16 -20.64
N PRO A 34 35.09 -1.62 -20.41
CA PRO A 34 35.60 -1.85 -19.06
C PRO A 34 35.51 -0.60 -18.15
N SER A 35 35.80 0.59 -18.71
CA SER A 35 35.74 1.87 -17.98
C SER A 35 34.31 2.32 -17.61
N LEU A 36 33.30 1.68 -18.20
CA LEU A 36 31.88 1.95 -17.94
C LEU A 36 31.29 0.97 -16.92
N THR A 37 32.13 0.17 -16.28
CA THR A 37 31.71 -0.67 -15.15
C THR A 37 31.91 0.06 -13.83
N ARG A 38 31.30 -0.48 -12.79
CA ARG A 38 31.49 -0.09 -11.40
C ARG A 38 31.53 -1.33 -10.53
N SER A 39 32.04 -1.21 -9.32
CA SER A 39 32.01 -2.33 -8.37
C SER A 39 30.67 -2.41 -7.65
N VAL A 40 30.11 -3.61 -7.61
CA VAL A 40 29.08 -4.03 -6.64
C VAL A 40 29.61 -5.20 -5.82
N GLN A 41 28.86 -5.64 -4.81
CA GLN A 41 29.30 -6.72 -3.89
C GLN A 41 29.77 -7.99 -4.61
N ALA A 42 29.13 -8.36 -5.72
CA ALA A 42 29.44 -9.59 -6.46
C ALA A 42 30.42 -9.41 -7.63
N GLY A 43 30.97 -8.20 -7.85
CA GLY A 43 31.91 -7.93 -8.95
C GLY A 43 31.54 -6.73 -9.81
N PRO A 44 32.00 -6.67 -11.07
CA PRO A 44 31.74 -5.53 -11.94
C PRO A 44 30.27 -5.49 -12.40
N TRP A 45 29.71 -4.28 -12.44
CA TRP A 45 28.38 -4.00 -12.93
C TRP A 45 28.42 -2.87 -13.96
N ILE A 46 27.74 -3.03 -15.09
CA ILE A 46 27.72 -2.02 -16.14
C ILE A 46 26.89 -0.81 -15.71
N ARG A 47 27.38 0.39 -16.02
CA ARG A 47 26.60 1.62 -15.89
C ARG A 47 25.66 1.75 -17.10
N LEU A 48 24.37 1.89 -16.84
CA LEU A 48 23.40 2.28 -17.87
C LEU A 48 23.46 3.79 -18.08
N TYR A 49 23.27 4.54 -17.00
CA TYR A 49 23.23 5.99 -17.00
C TYR A 49 24.56 6.58 -16.52
N ALA A 50 25.06 7.59 -17.21
CA ALA A 50 26.26 8.31 -16.80
C ALA A 50 26.00 9.26 -15.63
N PHE A 51 24.77 9.79 -15.53
CA PHE A 51 24.38 10.83 -14.56
C PHE A 51 23.97 10.30 -13.18
N ASN A 52 23.78 8.98 -13.02
CA ASN A 52 23.41 8.40 -11.73
C ASN A 52 24.11 7.07 -11.45
N ASN A 53 23.79 6.50 -10.29
CA ASN A 53 24.40 5.29 -9.74
C ASN A 53 23.39 4.15 -9.60
N ASP A 54 22.40 4.04 -10.49
CA ASP A 54 21.44 2.94 -10.42
C ASP A 54 22.07 1.62 -10.87
N THR A 55 21.88 0.55 -10.07
CA THR A 55 22.25 -0.82 -10.46
C THR A 55 21.11 -1.40 -11.31
N VAL A 56 21.13 -1.20 -12.63
CA VAL A 56 20.03 -1.59 -13.52
C VAL A 56 20.22 -3.00 -14.08
N LEU A 57 19.23 -3.89 -13.90
CA LEU A 57 19.35 -5.32 -14.21
C LEU A 57 19.41 -5.62 -15.71
N ASN A 58 18.45 -5.12 -16.48
CA ASN A 58 18.40 -5.36 -17.93
C ASN A 58 19.66 -4.86 -18.63
N ALA A 59 20.27 -3.77 -18.14
CA ALA A 59 21.52 -3.24 -18.67
C ALA A 59 22.69 -4.21 -18.49
N GLN A 60 22.82 -4.83 -17.31
CA GLN A 60 23.83 -5.85 -17.02
C GLN A 60 23.66 -7.05 -17.95
N LEU A 61 22.45 -7.60 -18.00
CA LEU A 61 22.16 -8.80 -18.78
C LEU A 61 22.34 -8.58 -20.29
N GLN A 62 21.86 -7.44 -20.84
CA GLN A 62 22.07 -7.11 -22.25
C GLN A 62 23.55 -6.93 -22.57
N THR A 63 24.32 -6.31 -21.66
CA THR A 63 25.76 -6.14 -21.86
C THR A 63 26.47 -7.48 -21.94
N ILE A 64 26.14 -8.45 -21.08
CA ILE A 64 26.71 -9.81 -21.14
C ILE A 64 26.39 -10.46 -22.50
N VAL A 65 25.13 -10.45 -22.93
CA VAL A 65 24.71 -11.03 -24.22
C VAL A 65 25.48 -10.39 -25.39
N SER A 66 25.60 -9.06 -25.37
CA SER A 66 26.29 -8.30 -26.43
C SER A 66 27.78 -8.61 -26.48
N LEU A 67 28.43 -8.72 -25.31
CA LEU A 67 29.85 -9.05 -25.24
C LEU A 67 30.15 -10.50 -25.61
N GLN A 68 29.28 -11.46 -25.26
CA GLN A 68 29.42 -12.85 -25.72
C GLN A 68 29.31 -12.94 -27.24
N ASP A 69 28.37 -12.22 -27.84
CA ASP A 69 28.21 -12.19 -29.31
C ASP A 69 29.39 -11.49 -30.00
N TYR A 70 29.88 -10.38 -29.42
CA TYR A 70 31.07 -9.71 -29.92
C TYR A 70 32.29 -10.65 -29.86
N ALA A 71 32.57 -11.23 -28.69
CA ALA A 71 33.72 -12.09 -28.46
C ALA A 71 33.68 -13.35 -29.35
N GLY A 72 32.50 -13.95 -29.53
CA GLY A 72 32.32 -15.11 -30.40
C GLY A 72 32.64 -14.83 -31.87
N ARG A 73 32.44 -13.59 -32.34
CA ARG A 73 32.76 -13.18 -33.72
C ARG A 73 34.21 -12.77 -33.91
N THR A 74 34.81 -12.16 -32.89
CA THR A 74 36.15 -11.54 -33.00
C THR A 74 37.27 -12.37 -32.40
N GLY A 75 36.96 -13.36 -31.56
CA GLY A 75 37.95 -14.09 -30.77
C GLY A 75 38.58 -13.24 -29.65
N ASP A 76 37.98 -12.11 -29.28
CA ASP A 76 38.54 -11.19 -28.29
C ASP A 76 38.47 -11.79 -26.87
N GLN A 77 39.61 -12.29 -26.39
CA GLN A 77 39.71 -12.94 -25.08
C GLN A 77 39.42 -11.98 -23.92
N ALA A 78 39.73 -10.69 -24.05
CA ALA A 78 39.44 -9.72 -23.00
C ALA A 78 37.92 -9.55 -22.86
N ALA A 79 37.19 -9.52 -23.99
CA ALA A 79 35.73 -9.45 -23.97
C ALA A 79 35.09 -10.71 -23.39
N THR A 80 35.63 -11.89 -23.71
CA THR A 80 35.23 -13.16 -23.08
C THR A 80 35.37 -13.09 -21.56
N ASN A 81 36.53 -12.64 -21.07
CA ASN A 81 36.80 -12.53 -19.64
C ASN A 81 35.87 -11.53 -18.94
N LEU A 82 35.64 -10.36 -19.56
CA LEU A 82 34.74 -9.36 -19.00
C LEU A 82 33.29 -9.88 -18.97
N ALA A 83 32.81 -10.52 -20.03
CA ALA A 83 31.47 -11.11 -20.06
C ALA A 83 31.28 -12.14 -18.94
N ALA A 84 32.29 -12.99 -18.68
CA ALA A 84 32.27 -13.95 -17.59
C ALA A 84 32.22 -13.28 -16.21
N GLN A 85 33.01 -12.22 -15.98
CA GLN A 85 32.98 -11.46 -14.72
C GLN A 85 31.63 -10.76 -14.48
N LEU A 86 31.07 -10.15 -15.53
CA LEU A 86 29.75 -9.52 -15.46
C LEU A 86 28.64 -10.55 -15.19
N GLN A 87 28.75 -11.75 -15.78
CA GLN A 87 27.82 -12.84 -15.53
C GLN A 87 27.91 -13.35 -14.09
N ALA A 88 29.11 -13.58 -13.57
CA ALA A 88 29.30 -13.99 -12.18
C ALA A 88 28.70 -12.95 -11.22
N ALA A 89 28.91 -11.66 -11.49
CA ALA A 89 28.30 -10.58 -10.72
C ALA A 89 26.77 -10.56 -10.83
N ALA A 90 26.21 -10.83 -12.02
CA ALA A 90 24.76 -10.94 -12.21
C ALA A 90 24.18 -12.10 -11.39
N VAL A 91 24.78 -13.29 -11.46
CA VAL A 91 24.39 -14.48 -10.69
C VAL A 91 24.39 -14.18 -9.18
N GLY A 92 25.45 -13.55 -8.67
CA GLY A 92 25.54 -13.20 -7.25
C GLY A 92 24.54 -12.12 -6.78
N MET A 93 24.02 -11.30 -7.70
CA MET A 93 23.11 -10.20 -7.36
C MET A 93 21.64 -10.48 -7.68
N LEU A 94 21.32 -11.46 -8.54
CA LEU A 94 19.96 -11.81 -8.96
C LEU A 94 18.96 -11.94 -7.79
N PRO A 95 19.29 -12.60 -6.66
CA PRO A 95 18.37 -12.67 -5.52
C PRO A 95 17.92 -11.32 -4.98
N ARG A 96 18.72 -10.26 -5.15
CA ARG A 96 18.38 -8.92 -4.67
C ARG A 96 17.48 -8.14 -5.63
N PHE A 97 17.28 -8.65 -6.85
CA PHE A 97 16.35 -8.11 -7.83
C PHE A 97 15.00 -8.83 -7.83
N ASP A 98 14.83 -9.84 -6.99
CA ASP A 98 13.64 -10.66 -6.94
C ASP A 98 12.77 -10.24 -5.74
N THR A 99 11.54 -9.81 -6.01
CA THR A 99 10.58 -9.42 -4.95
C THR A 99 9.88 -10.63 -4.32
N GLY A 100 10.10 -11.82 -4.87
CA GLY A 100 9.31 -13.02 -4.61
C GLY A 100 8.34 -13.35 -5.74
N TYR A 101 7.87 -12.32 -6.45
CA TYR A 101 6.71 -12.36 -7.36
C TYR A 101 6.88 -11.53 -8.63
N TRP A 102 8.00 -10.81 -8.75
CA TRP A 102 8.36 -9.95 -9.87
C TRP A 102 9.83 -9.54 -9.80
N SER A 103 10.40 -9.03 -10.90
CA SER A 103 11.76 -8.46 -10.88
C SER A 103 11.75 -6.96 -10.57
N LEU A 104 12.77 -6.46 -9.88
CA LEU A 104 13.06 -5.03 -9.76
C LEU A 104 13.74 -4.50 -11.03
N TYR A 105 13.48 -3.23 -11.38
CA TYR A 105 14.18 -2.55 -12.48
C TYR A 105 15.64 -2.25 -12.11
N SER A 106 15.81 -1.66 -10.93
CA SER A 106 17.10 -1.33 -10.33
C SER A 106 17.16 -1.83 -8.89
N LEU A 107 18.37 -2.10 -8.40
CA LEU A 107 18.58 -2.56 -7.03
C LEU A 107 18.04 -1.53 -6.03
N GLY A 108 17.13 -1.95 -5.15
CA GLY A 108 16.47 -1.06 -4.18
C GLY A 108 15.43 -0.12 -4.80
N GLY A 109 15.17 -0.23 -6.10
CA GLY A 109 14.16 0.56 -6.81
C GLY A 109 12.77 -0.08 -6.82
N ALA A 110 11.94 0.42 -7.72
CA ALA A 110 10.60 -0.12 -7.95
C ALA A 110 10.62 -1.44 -8.74
N GLU A 111 9.48 -2.14 -8.70
CA GLU A 111 9.19 -3.25 -9.60
C GLU A 111 9.37 -2.82 -11.06
N ALA A 112 9.94 -3.70 -11.87
CA ALA A 112 10.14 -3.43 -13.28
C ALA A 112 8.80 -3.23 -14.00
N PRO A 113 8.68 -2.23 -14.89
CA PRO A 113 7.57 -2.19 -15.85
C PRO A 113 7.49 -3.51 -16.66
N LEU A 114 6.31 -3.81 -17.19
CA LEU A 114 6.03 -5.10 -17.86
C LEU A 114 7.06 -5.44 -18.96
N ASP A 115 7.31 -4.48 -19.83
CA ASP A 115 8.25 -4.61 -20.95
C ASP A 115 9.68 -4.91 -20.46
N TYR A 116 10.13 -4.25 -19.40
CA TYR A 116 11.44 -4.52 -18.81
C TYR A 116 11.51 -5.88 -18.11
N HIS A 117 10.45 -6.32 -17.44
CA HIS A 117 10.41 -7.66 -16.85
C HIS A 117 10.47 -8.74 -17.93
N GLN A 118 9.64 -8.63 -18.98
CA GLN A 118 9.68 -9.52 -20.14
C GLN A 118 11.06 -9.53 -20.80
N TYR A 119 11.70 -8.36 -20.90
CA TYR A 119 13.03 -8.25 -21.46
C TYR A 119 14.09 -8.96 -20.61
N VAL A 120 14.03 -8.82 -19.27
CA VAL A 120 14.89 -9.57 -18.35
C VAL A 120 14.68 -11.08 -18.51
N VAL A 121 13.43 -11.56 -18.56
CA VAL A 121 13.12 -12.99 -18.80
C VAL A 121 13.76 -13.48 -20.09
N ARG A 122 13.63 -12.72 -21.18
CA ARG A 122 14.25 -13.05 -22.48
C ARG A 122 15.77 -13.13 -22.37
N LEU A 123 16.42 -12.16 -21.73
CA LEU A 123 17.88 -12.13 -21.59
C LEU A 123 18.40 -13.28 -20.72
N LEU A 124 17.72 -13.58 -19.60
CA LEU A 124 18.04 -14.74 -18.77
C LEU A 124 17.87 -16.05 -19.55
N GLY A 125 16.81 -16.17 -20.35
CA GLY A 125 16.61 -17.34 -21.21
C GLY A 125 17.70 -17.52 -22.27
N ILE A 126 18.23 -16.42 -22.84
CA ILE A 126 19.38 -16.46 -23.75
C ILE A 126 20.63 -16.96 -23.00
N LEU A 127 20.94 -16.35 -21.85
CA LEU A 127 22.15 -16.67 -21.10
C LEU A 127 22.12 -18.07 -20.49
N SER A 128 20.98 -18.51 -19.97
CA SER A 128 20.74 -19.88 -19.50
C SER A 128 21.10 -20.91 -20.57
N LYS A 129 20.59 -20.75 -21.79
CA LYS A 129 20.89 -21.67 -22.91
C LYS A 129 22.36 -21.65 -23.33
N ARG A 130 23.01 -20.48 -23.31
CA ARG A 130 24.40 -20.33 -23.75
C ARG A 130 25.42 -20.87 -22.76
N THR A 131 25.11 -20.74 -21.47
CA THR A 131 26.09 -20.96 -20.39
C THR A 131 25.81 -22.22 -19.58
N LEU A 132 24.59 -22.76 -19.70
CA LEU A 132 24.08 -23.86 -18.87
C LEU A 132 24.15 -23.55 -17.37
N ASP A 133 24.20 -22.27 -16.99
CA ASP A 133 24.23 -21.85 -15.60
C ASP A 133 22.87 -22.16 -14.91
N PRO A 134 22.86 -22.97 -13.84
CA PRO A 134 21.63 -23.39 -13.18
C PRO A 134 20.92 -22.22 -12.47
N THR A 135 21.65 -21.19 -12.04
CA THR A 135 21.06 -20.00 -11.40
C THR A 135 20.32 -19.18 -12.44
N LEU A 136 20.95 -18.91 -13.59
CA LEU A 136 20.30 -18.19 -14.69
C LEU A 136 19.06 -18.92 -15.19
N THR A 137 19.12 -20.26 -15.24
CA THR A 137 17.98 -21.11 -15.61
C THR A 137 16.83 -20.99 -14.61
N THR A 138 17.15 -21.07 -13.31
CA THR A 138 16.17 -20.89 -12.23
C THR A 138 15.47 -19.54 -12.31
N TYR A 139 16.23 -18.44 -12.47
CA TYR A 139 15.65 -17.10 -12.54
C TYR A 139 14.90 -16.84 -13.84
N ALA A 140 15.34 -17.41 -14.98
CA ALA A 140 14.58 -17.34 -16.23
C ALA A 140 13.20 -17.99 -16.07
N GLN A 141 13.14 -19.17 -15.43
CA GLN A 141 11.89 -19.86 -15.16
C GLN A 141 11.03 -19.10 -14.15
N ARG A 142 11.61 -18.67 -13.03
CA ARG A 142 10.89 -17.96 -11.97
C ARG A 142 10.24 -16.68 -12.48
N PHE A 143 11.01 -15.77 -13.07
CA PHE A 143 10.46 -14.54 -13.65
C PHE A 143 9.52 -14.85 -14.83
N GLY A 144 9.76 -15.94 -15.56
CA GLY A 144 8.80 -16.41 -16.58
C GLY A 144 7.47 -16.91 -16.00
N ASN A 145 7.45 -17.43 -14.77
CA ASN A 145 6.22 -17.80 -14.06
C ASN A 145 5.51 -16.56 -13.52
N ASP A 146 6.26 -15.59 -12.99
CA ASP A 146 5.72 -14.33 -12.47
C ASP A 146 4.86 -13.57 -13.49
N LEU A 147 5.16 -13.70 -14.79
CA LEU A 147 4.37 -13.17 -15.90
C LEU A 147 2.97 -13.77 -16.05
N ARG A 148 2.72 -14.94 -15.45
CA ARG A 148 1.50 -15.75 -15.64
C ARG A 148 0.75 -16.01 -14.34
N GLU A 149 1.46 -15.94 -13.21
CA GLU A 149 0.85 -16.12 -11.91
C GLU A 149 0.07 -14.87 -11.50
N PRO A 150 -1.20 -15.02 -11.06
CA PRO A 150 -1.98 -13.89 -10.60
C PRO A 150 -1.39 -13.25 -9.34
N PRO A 151 -1.73 -11.97 -9.06
CA PRO A 151 -1.31 -11.34 -7.81
C PRO A 151 -1.89 -12.09 -6.61
N VAL A 152 -1.07 -12.30 -5.58
CA VAL A 152 -1.52 -12.87 -4.31
C VAL A 152 -1.98 -11.74 -3.42
N VAL A 153 -3.20 -11.86 -2.89
CA VAL A 153 -3.77 -10.94 -1.90
C VAL A 153 -3.75 -11.62 -0.53
N LYS A 154 -3.38 -10.88 0.51
CA LYS A 154 -3.55 -11.30 1.91
C LYS A 154 -4.43 -10.29 2.63
N GLU A 155 -5.37 -10.80 3.40
CA GLU A 155 -6.27 -9.99 4.22
C GLU A 155 -5.60 -9.51 5.51
N GLY A 156 -6.01 -8.32 5.96
CA GLY A 156 -5.75 -7.83 7.30
C GLY A 156 -6.89 -8.18 8.26
N ALA A 157 -6.90 -7.54 9.43
CA ALA A 157 -7.96 -7.74 10.42
C ALA A 157 -9.32 -7.25 9.90
N ALA A 158 -10.40 -7.88 10.39
CA ALA A 158 -11.74 -7.43 10.11
C ALA A 158 -12.00 -6.01 10.64
N PRO A 159 -12.72 -5.15 9.89
CA PRO A 159 -13.03 -3.78 10.31
C PRO A 159 -13.98 -3.72 11.52
N GLY A 160 -14.70 -4.81 11.81
CA GLY A 160 -15.70 -4.87 12.86
C GLY A 160 -17.01 -4.19 12.48
N ALA A 161 -17.75 -3.70 13.49
CA ALA A 161 -19.00 -3.00 13.28
C ALA A 161 -18.81 -1.50 13.01
N ILE A 162 -19.56 -0.98 12.05
CA ILE A 162 -19.61 0.44 11.69
C ILE A 162 -21.01 1.02 11.94
N TYR A 163 -21.05 2.32 12.21
CA TYR A 163 -22.26 3.10 12.48
C TYR A 163 -22.28 4.30 11.52
N PRO A 164 -22.69 4.11 10.25
CA PRO A 164 -22.53 5.15 9.23
C PRO A 164 -23.46 6.36 9.40
N TRP A 165 -24.44 6.26 10.30
CA TRP A 165 -25.41 7.32 10.59
C TRP A 165 -25.63 7.53 12.08
N PRO A 166 -25.58 8.80 12.53
CA PRO A 166 -25.14 9.98 11.76
C PRO A 166 -23.63 9.92 11.43
N GLN A 167 -23.18 10.72 10.45
CA GLN A 167 -21.74 10.87 10.17
C GLN A 167 -21.11 11.80 11.21
N ASP A 168 -20.62 11.23 12.31
CA ASP A 168 -20.03 11.98 13.42
C ASP A 168 -18.49 11.81 13.52
N GLY A 169 -17.90 11.09 12.56
CA GLY A 169 -16.48 10.79 12.46
C GLY A 169 -16.04 9.56 13.24
N TYR A 170 -16.96 8.83 13.90
CA TYR A 170 -16.64 7.67 14.72
C TYR A 170 -17.31 6.42 14.19
N ARG A 171 -16.48 5.51 13.65
CA ARG A 171 -16.94 4.27 13.02
C ARG A 171 -17.91 4.49 11.84
N ASP A 172 -17.84 5.63 11.17
CA ASP A 172 -18.67 5.93 9.99
C ASP A 172 -18.36 5.07 8.75
N TYR A 173 -17.18 4.46 8.70
CA TYR A 173 -16.65 3.74 7.54
C TYR A 173 -15.83 2.52 7.95
N ALA A 174 -15.78 1.52 7.07
CA ALA A 174 -14.93 0.35 7.24
C ALA A 174 -13.53 0.63 6.72
N ARG A 175 -12.50 0.12 7.41
CA ARG A 175 -11.12 0.13 6.93
C ARG A 175 -10.69 -1.28 6.58
N TYR A 176 -10.49 -1.55 5.30
CA TYR A 176 -9.94 -2.82 4.80
C TYR A 176 -8.44 -2.70 4.63
N VAL A 177 -7.69 -3.45 5.43
CA VAL A 177 -6.24 -3.59 5.28
C VAL A 177 -5.97 -4.84 4.46
N PHE A 178 -5.08 -4.77 3.48
CA PHE A 178 -4.72 -5.90 2.64
C PHE A 178 -3.29 -5.76 2.12
N TRP A 179 -2.65 -6.88 1.78
CA TRP A 179 -1.34 -6.94 1.14
C TRP A 179 -1.49 -7.48 -0.28
N VAL A 180 -0.73 -6.95 -1.23
CA VAL A 180 -0.66 -7.46 -2.61
C VAL A 180 0.78 -7.79 -3.00
N SER A 181 0.97 -8.87 -3.76
CA SER A 181 2.30 -9.43 -4.03
C SER A 181 3.13 -8.71 -5.08
N LYS A 182 2.47 -8.08 -6.03
CA LYS A 182 3.07 -7.34 -7.14
C LYS A 182 2.20 -6.12 -7.46
N ARG A 183 2.73 -5.15 -8.21
CA ARG A 183 1.96 -3.99 -8.66
C ARG A 183 0.66 -4.42 -9.35
N SER A 184 -0.47 -3.93 -8.84
CA SER A 184 -1.79 -4.32 -9.32
C SER A 184 -2.76 -3.14 -9.34
N THR A 185 -3.72 -3.20 -10.27
CA THR A 185 -4.97 -2.44 -10.17
C THR A 185 -5.92 -3.24 -9.30
N VAL A 186 -6.37 -2.66 -8.20
CA VAL A 186 -7.26 -3.31 -7.23
C VAL A 186 -8.62 -2.61 -7.22
N ARG A 187 -9.70 -3.40 -7.13
CA ARG A 187 -11.08 -2.92 -7.08
C ARG A 187 -11.81 -3.66 -5.96
N LEU A 188 -12.35 -2.88 -5.02
CA LEU A 188 -13.31 -3.40 -4.06
C LEU A 188 -14.65 -3.63 -4.76
N GLN A 189 -15.20 -4.82 -4.63
CA GLN A 189 -16.51 -5.21 -5.14
C GLN A 189 -17.48 -5.29 -3.96
N ILE A 190 -18.22 -4.20 -3.77
CA ILE A 190 -19.27 -4.03 -2.75
C ILE A 190 -20.16 -2.85 -3.17
N ASP A 191 -21.36 -2.75 -2.61
CA ASP A 191 -22.25 -1.61 -2.84
C ASP A 191 -21.54 -0.29 -2.54
N HIS A 192 -21.72 0.70 -3.43
CA HIS A 192 -21.09 2.01 -3.32
C HIS A 192 -19.54 1.99 -3.23
N ALA A 193 -18.91 0.95 -3.78
CA ALA A 193 -17.46 0.91 -3.91
C ALA A 193 -16.90 2.06 -4.75
N GLY A 194 -15.70 2.53 -4.40
CA GLY A 194 -14.96 3.52 -5.17
C GLY A 194 -14.40 2.96 -6.49
N SER A 195 -13.76 3.84 -7.26
CA SER A 195 -13.04 3.45 -8.47
C SER A 195 -11.84 2.53 -8.16
N PRO A 196 -11.44 1.67 -9.12
CA PRO A 196 -10.21 0.90 -8.99
C PRO A 196 -9.00 1.83 -8.78
N VAL A 197 -8.01 1.36 -8.03
CA VAL A 197 -6.76 2.10 -7.79
C VAL A 197 -5.55 1.23 -8.08
N VAL A 198 -4.48 1.85 -8.59
CA VAL A 198 -3.20 1.17 -8.81
C VAL A 198 -2.39 1.26 -7.51
N VAL A 199 -1.95 0.10 -7.03
CA VAL A 199 -1.13 -0.03 -5.84
C VAL A 199 0.18 -0.76 -6.17
N SER A 200 1.26 -0.42 -5.46
CA SER A 200 2.51 -1.19 -5.52
C SER A 200 2.36 -2.51 -4.74
N ARG A 201 3.33 -3.41 -4.85
CA ARG A 201 3.45 -4.50 -3.85
C ARG A 201 3.47 -3.96 -2.42
N GLY A 202 2.95 -4.73 -1.46
CA GLY A 202 2.96 -4.35 -0.04
C GLY A 202 1.56 -4.20 0.57
N TRP A 203 1.54 -3.67 1.80
CA TRP A 203 0.32 -3.41 2.57
C TRP A 203 -0.33 -2.09 2.14
N HIS A 204 -1.66 -2.12 2.02
CA HIS A 204 -2.52 -0.99 1.63
C HIS A 204 -3.77 -0.95 2.48
N THR A 205 -4.51 0.14 2.37
CA THR A 205 -5.78 0.32 3.09
C THR A 205 -6.82 0.98 2.20
N PHE A 206 -8.04 0.43 2.19
CA PHE A 206 -9.23 1.08 1.65
C PHE A 206 -10.13 1.55 2.78
N ALA A 207 -10.68 2.75 2.62
CA ALA A 207 -11.86 3.18 3.37
C ALA A 207 -13.10 2.92 2.51
N TRP A 208 -14.07 2.19 3.06
CA TRP A 208 -15.37 2.02 2.44
C TRP A 208 -16.44 2.72 3.27
N SER A 209 -17.08 3.70 2.67
CA SER A 209 -18.26 4.36 3.22
C SER A 209 -19.48 3.79 2.53
N PRO A 210 -20.38 3.09 3.27
CA PRO A 210 -21.45 2.34 2.65
C PRO A 210 -22.47 3.19 1.87
N GLY A 211 -22.57 4.51 2.11
CA GLY A 211 -23.74 5.26 1.65
C GLY A 211 -25.02 4.66 2.23
N ARG A 212 -26.20 5.15 1.85
CA ARG A 212 -27.47 4.69 2.44
C ARG A 212 -27.81 3.24 2.05
N ILE A 213 -27.49 2.30 2.93
CA ILE A 213 -27.80 0.87 2.80
C ILE A 213 -28.49 0.34 4.05
N GLN A 214 -29.05 -0.87 3.94
CA GLN A 214 -29.67 -1.53 5.08
C GLN A 214 -28.62 -1.97 6.10
N PRO A 215 -28.94 -1.95 7.41
CA PRO A 215 -28.12 -2.63 8.39
C PRO A 215 -28.01 -4.12 8.07
N GLY A 216 -26.83 -4.70 8.25
CA GLY A 216 -26.54 -6.08 7.91
C GLY A 216 -25.05 -6.37 7.82
N THR A 217 -24.72 -7.63 7.54
CA THR A 217 -23.34 -8.08 7.31
C THR A 217 -23.03 -8.07 5.82
N TYR A 218 -21.92 -7.45 5.45
CA TYR A 218 -21.45 -7.34 4.08
C TYR A 218 -20.08 -7.98 3.95
N THR A 219 -19.91 -8.87 2.97
CA THR A 219 -18.64 -9.50 2.63
C THR A 219 -18.15 -8.93 1.31
N PRO A 220 -17.19 -7.99 1.30
CA PRO A 220 -16.62 -7.49 0.06
C PRO A 220 -15.73 -8.53 -0.60
N ASN A 221 -15.62 -8.46 -1.91
CA ASN A 221 -14.56 -9.13 -2.66
C ASN A 221 -13.53 -8.09 -3.15
N LEU A 222 -12.25 -8.44 -3.14
CA LEU A 222 -11.19 -7.63 -3.72
C LEU A 222 -10.69 -8.29 -5.01
N HIS A 223 -10.94 -7.62 -6.13
CA HIS A 223 -10.44 -8.01 -7.44
C HIS A 223 -9.11 -7.31 -7.71
N ALA A 224 -8.05 -8.06 -7.98
CA ALA A 224 -6.71 -7.54 -8.25
C ALA A 224 -6.22 -8.00 -9.63
N VAL A 225 -5.77 -7.06 -10.47
CA VAL A 225 -5.22 -7.34 -11.80
C VAL A 225 -3.80 -6.80 -11.86
N ASP A 226 -2.81 -7.64 -12.16
CA ASP A 226 -1.42 -7.21 -12.29
C ASP A 226 -1.13 -6.50 -13.62
N VAL A 227 0.11 -6.03 -13.79
CA VAL A 227 0.53 -5.34 -15.01
C VAL A 227 0.58 -6.24 -16.26
N ALA A 228 0.59 -7.56 -16.10
CA ALA A 228 0.53 -8.54 -17.20
C ALA A 228 -0.92 -8.95 -17.54
N GLY A 229 -1.90 -8.49 -16.77
CA GLY A 229 -3.32 -8.80 -16.95
C GLY A 229 -3.80 -10.05 -16.21
N ASN A 230 -2.95 -10.67 -15.36
CA ASN A 230 -3.38 -11.79 -14.53
C ASN A 230 -4.25 -11.27 -13.39
N ALA A 231 -5.33 -11.98 -13.08
CA ALA A 231 -6.33 -11.55 -12.11
C ALA A 231 -6.51 -12.55 -10.96
N SER A 232 -6.81 -12.03 -9.78
CA SER A 232 -7.30 -12.81 -8.63
C SER A 232 -8.47 -12.09 -7.98
N ASP A 233 -9.36 -12.88 -7.39
CA ASP A 233 -10.46 -12.43 -6.55
C ASP A 233 -10.23 -12.97 -5.14
N THR A 234 -10.44 -12.14 -4.13
CA THR A 234 -10.22 -12.53 -2.73
C THR A 234 -11.31 -11.92 -1.86
N ASP A 235 -12.09 -12.77 -1.21
CA ASP A 235 -13.06 -12.31 -0.22
C ASP A 235 -12.31 -11.64 0.93
N LEU A 236 -12.76 -10.45 1.31
CA LEU A 236 -12.25 -9.74 2.47
C LEU A 236 -13.09 -10.08 3.70
N PRO A 237 -12.55 -9.86 4.91
CA PRO A 237 -13.32 -10.08 6.12
C PRO A 237 -14.63 -9.28 6.12
N PRO A 238 -15.73 -9.85 6.65
CA PRO A 238 -17.00 -9.15 6.64
C PRO A 238 -16.97 -7.90 7.52
N VAL A 239 -17.83 -6.95 7.17
CA VAL A 239 -18.15 -5.76 7.98
C VAL A 239 -19.60 -5.83 8.41
N GLU A 240 -19.88 -5.40 9.63
CA GLU A 240 -21.23 -5.28 10.14
C GLU A 240 -21.67 -3.81 10.10
N VAL A 241 -22.69 -3.51 9.31
CA VAL A 241 -23.30 -2.19 9.21
C VAL A 241 -24.44 -2.14 10.22
N ARG A 242 -24.33 -1.29 11.23
CA ARG A 242 -25.32 -1.15 12.29
C ARG A 242 -25.99 0.22 12.25
N ARG A 243 -27.20 0.25 12.81
CA ARG A 243 -27.87 1.47 13.23
C ARG A 243 -27.87 1.52 14.74
N ASP A 244 -27.44 2.65 15.29
CA ASP A 244 -27.54 2.86 16.71
C ASP A 244 -28.98 3.25 17.10
N THR A 245 -29.51 2.51 18.07
CA THR A 245 -30.88 2.61 18.58
C THR A 245 -30.91 2.55 20.10
N GLN A 246 -29.74 2.47 20.75
CA GLN A 246 -29.63 2.30 22.19
C GLN A 246 -29.23 3.62 22.82
N ALA A 247 -29.91 4.01 23.89
CA ALA A 247 -29.52 5.19 24.64
C ALA A 247 -28.17 4.97 25.35
N PRO A 248 -27.33 6.03 25.48
CA PRO A 248 -26.02 5.89 26.11
C PRO A 248 -26.18 5.55 27.59
N LYS A 249 -25.30 4.71 28.13
CA LYS A 249 -25.30 4.40 29.57
C LYS A 249 -24.65 5.55 30.32
N VAL A 250 -25.37 6.16 31.26
CA VAL A 250 -24.88 7.34 32.01
C VAL A 250 -25.23 7.25 33.49
N SER A 251 -24.25 7.53 34.33
CA SER A 251 -24.43 7.84 35.74
C SER A 251 -23.97 9.27 36.01
N ALA A 252 -24.69 9.97 36.89
CA ALA A 252 -24.39 11.35 37.22
C ALA A 252 -24.77 11.66 38.67
N SER A 253 -24.05 12.61 39.26
CA SER A 253 -24.31 13.10 40.60
C SER A 253 -24.13 14.62 40.65
N LEU A 254 -24.79 15.24 41.62
CA LEU A 254 -24.75 16.67 41.83
C LEU A 254 -24.21 16.96 43.23
N ALA A 255 -23.13 17.74 43.31
CA ALA A 255 -22.61 18.26 44.56
C ALA A 255 -22.72 19.79 44.55
N SER A 256 -23.62 20.33 45.38
CA SER A 256 -24.01 21.75 45.33
C SER A 256 -24.46 22.16 43.92
N ARG A 257 -23.65 22.93 43.19
CA ARG A 257 -23.93 23.36 41.80
C ARG A 257 -23.07 22.67 40.75
N ARG A 258 -22.22 21.72 41.16
CA ARG A 258 -21.32 21.03 40.24
C ARG A 258 -21.89 19.66 39.89
N LEU A 259 -22.16 19.48 38.61
CA LEU A 259 -22.54 18.21 38.02
C LEU A 259 -21.29 17.38 37.72
N TYR A 260 -21.33 16.10 38.07
CA TYR A 260 -20.34 15.10 37.67
C TYR A 260 -21.05 14.00 36.86
N TRP A 261 -20.40 13.50 35.82
CA TRP A 261 -20.94 12.39 35.02
C TRP A 261 -19.86 11.40 34.60
N ARG A 262 -20.32 10.17 34.37
CA ARG A 262 -19.62 9.11 33.67
C ARG A 262 -20.61 8.38 32.78
N GLY A 263 -20.22 8.08 31.55
CA GLY A 263 -21.01 7.27 30.66
C GLY A 263 -20.16 6.42 29.73
N SER A 264 -20.84 5.71 28.83
CA SER A 264 -20.26 4.91 27.78
C SER A 264 -21.28 4.74 26.66
N ASP A 265 -20.79 4.72 25.42
CA ASP A 265 -21.56 4.40 24.23
C ASP A 265 -20.62 3.77 23.18
N ASP A 266 -21.09 2.72 22.49
CA ASP A 266 -20.27 1.98 21.52
C ASP A 266 -20.32 2.57 20.10
N ALA A 267 -21.30 3.44 19.85
CA ALA A 267 -21.62 3.99 18.53
C ALA A 267 -21.31 5.48 18.39
N SER A 268 -21.03 6.18 19.50
CA SER A 268 -20.79 7.63 19.52
C SER A 268 -19.46 7.99 20.18
N PRO A 269 -18.81 9.11 19.76
CA PRO A 269 -17.57 9.58 20.37
C PRO A 269 -17.80 10.56 21.55
N TRP A 270 -19.04 10.99 21.79
CA TRP A 270 -19.38 12.01 22.80
C TRP A 270 -20.81 11.85 23.34
N LEU A 271 -21.12 12.59 24.41
CA LEU A 271 -22.48 12.79 24.93
C LEU A 271 -22.93 14.24 24.73
N ALA A 272 -24.11 14.48 24.15
CA ALA A 272 -24.77 15.78 24.17
C ALA A 272 -25.54 15.92 25.48
N LEU A 273 -25.05 16.78 26.36
CA LEU A 273 -25.60 16.94 27.71
C LEU A 273 -26.47 18.19 27.82
N LYS A 274 -27.62 18.04 28.49
CA LYS A 274 -28.43 19.16 28.98
C LYS A 274 -29.04 18.82 30.33
N VAL A 275 -29.19 19.82 31.21
CA VAL A 275 -29.89 19.68 32.49
C VAL A 275 -31.21 20.42 32.40
N VAL A 276 -32.32 19.73 32.60
CA VAL A 276 -33.62 20.37 32.72
C VAL A 276 -33.92 20.57 34.20
N ILE A 277 -34.14 21.81 34.59
CA ILE A 277 -34.50 22.20 35.95
C ILE A 277 -35.96 22.68 35.98
N ARG A 278 -36.70 22.25 37.01
CA ARG A 278 -38.14 22.51 37.15
C ARG A 278 -38.47 23.01 38.56
N ARG A 279 -39.40 23.96 38.63
CA ARG A 279 -40.10 24.38 39.85
C ARG A 279 -41.55 24.74 39.49
N SER A 280 -42.39 25.03 40.49
CA SER A 280 -43.76 25.46 40.25
C SER A 280 -43.81 26.64 39.26
N GLY A 281 -44.56 26.49 38.17
CA GLY A 281 -44.73 27.50 37.12
C GLY A 281 -43.50 27.80 36.23
N ALA A 282 -42.38 27.09 36.37
CA ALA A 282 -41.18 27.38 35.55
C ALA A 282 -40.33 26.16 35.20
N VAL A 283 -39.92 26.08 33.93
CA VAL A 283 -38.96 25.11 33.39
C VAL A 283 -37.81 25.87 32.72
N ARG A 284 -36.58 25.39 32.91
CA ARG A 284 -35.37 25.90 32.24
C ARG A 284 -34.50 24.74 31.79
N THR A 285 -33.80 24.94 30.67
CA THR A 285 -32.83 23.99 30.13
C THR A 285 -31.45 24.62 30.16
N LEU A 286 -30.50 23.95 30.81
CA LEU A 286 -29.09 24.31 30.85
C LEU A 286 -28.34 23.43 29.85
N TRP A 287 -27.89 24.00 28.74
CA TRP A 287 -27.15 23.26 27.71
C TRP A 287 -25.67 23.16 28.07
N LEU A 288 -25.13 21.94 28.04
CA LEU A 288 -23.71 21.65 28.26
C LEU A 288 -23.00 21.24 26.97
N SER A 289 -23.73 21.13 25.87
CA SER A 289 -23.26 20.74 24.52
C SER A 289 -22.60 19.35 24.51
N LYS A 290 -21.84 19.04 23.45
CA LYS A 290 -21.06 17.81 23.33
C LYS A 290 -19.96 17.80 24.39
N LYS A 291 -19.86 16.68 25.10
CA LYS A 291 -18.90 16.46 26.19
C LYS A 291 -18.32 15.04 26.09
N PRO A 292 -17.08 14.84 26.56
CA PRO A 292 -16.53 13.49 26.70
C PRO A 292 -17.36 12.68 27.70
N PHE A 293 -17.25 11.36 27.62
CA PHE A 293 -17.98 10.42 28.46
C PHE A 293 -17.75 10.58 29.97
N ARG A 294 -16.70 11.29 30.39
CA ARG A 294 -16.42 11.58 31.80
C ARG A 294 -16.08 13.04 31.96
N GLY A 295 -16.68 13.70 32.96
CA GLY A 295 -16.36 15.10 33.24
C GLY A 295 -17.16 15.69 34.39
N SER A 296 -17.00 17.00 34.54
CA SER A 296 -17.81 17.81 35.45
C SER A 296 -18.10 19.19 34.87
N ALA A 297 -19.16 19.83 35.32
CA ALA A 297 -19.55 21.18 34.91
C ALA A 297 -20.20 21.95 36.06
N LEU A 298 -19.88 23.24 36.18
CA LEU A 298 -20.58 24.12 37.10
C LEU A 298 -21.88 24.60 36.44
N LEU A 299 -23.01 24.41 37.12
CA LEU A 299 -24.32 24.80 36.60
C LEU A 299 -24.63 26.26 36.98
N SER A 300 -25.00 27.06 35.98
CA SER A 300 -25.57 28.39 36.20
C SER A 300 -27.07 28.28 36.42
N VAL A 301 -27.52 28.47 37.67
CA VAL A 301 -28.89 28.18 38.09
C VAL A 301 -29.52 29.45 38.66
N PRO A 302 -30.73 29.84 38.22
CA PRO A 302 -31.44 30.97 38.80
C PRO A 302 -31.75 30.75 40.28
N ALA A 303 -31.92 31.85 41.02
CA ALA A 303 -32.23 31.79 42.45
C ALA A 303 -33.47 30.91 42.75
N GLY A 304 -33.37 30.13 43.82
CA GLY A 304 -34.42 29.23 44.30
C GLY A 304 -34.02 27.75 44.30
N VAL A 305 -34.95 26.90 44.71
CA VAL A 305 -34.79 25.43 44.72
C VAL A 305 -35.45 24.85 43.47
N TRP A 306 -34.71 24.01 42.75
CA TRP A 306 -35.16 23.40 41.50
C TRP A 306 -34.95 21.89 41.54
N ALA A 307 -35.92 21.11 41.05
CA ALA A 307 -35.69 19.71 40.73
C ALA A 307 -34.88 19.62 39.44
N ALA A 308 -33.82 18.82 39.42
CA ALA A 308 -32.90 18.72 38.28
C ALA A 308 -32.86 17.30 37.70
N THR A 309 -32.90 17.22 36.37
CA THR A 309 -32.75 15.98 35.60
C THR A 309 -31.68 16.20 34.52
N LEU A 310 -30.66 15.36 34.49
CA LEU A 310 -29.73 15.31 33.37
C LEU A 310 -30.36 14.51 32.23
N PHE A 311 -30.24 15.03 31.01
CA PHE A 311 -30.48 14.33 29.76
C PHE A 311 -29.14 14.21 29.05
N ALA A 312 -28.79 12.99 28.70
CA ALA A 312 -27.60 12.69 27.91
C ALA A 312 -28.04 11.98 26.63
N ALA A 313 -27.75 12.59 25.48
CA ALA A 313 -27.99 11.99 24.18
C ALA A 313 -26.68 11.55 23.53
N ASP A 314 -26.73 10.47 22.77
CA ASP A 314 -25.66 10.06 21.85
C ASP A 314 -25.71 10.87 20.54
N SER A 315 -24.93 10.50 19.53
CA SER A 315 -24.94 11.20 18.25
C SER A 315 -26.21 10.94 17.44
N SER A 316 -26.77 9.73 17.54
CA SER A 316 -28.02 9.29 16.91
C SER A 316 -29.27 9.94 17.50
N GLY A 317 -29.15 10.58 18.67
CA GLY A 317 -30.23 11.23 19.40
C GLY A 317 -30.92 10.34 20.44
N ASN A 318 -30.48 9.09 20.64
CA ASN A 318 -31.05 8.26 21.70
C ASN A 318 -30.63 8.85 23.05
N THR A 319 -31.56 8.91 24.00
CA THR A 319 -31.41 9.75 25.20
C THR A 319 -31.64 8.96 26.48
N THR A 320 -30.71 9.10 27.43
CA THR A 320 -30.83 8.62 28.82
C THR A 320 -31.14 9.79 29.75
N GLN A 321 -31.97 9.54 30.76
CA GLN A 321 -32.33 10.51 31.79
C GLN A 321 -31.81 10.06 33.16
N VAL A 322 -31.21 10.98 33.90
CA VAL A 322 -30.72 10.72 35.27
C VAL A 322 -31.28 11.79 36.22
N ALA A 323 -32.03 11.36 37.23
CA ALA A 323 -32.50 12.25 38.28
C ALA A 323 -31.31 12.71 39.14
N LEU A 324 -31.16 14.03 39.31
CA LEU A 324 -30.06 14.64 40.08
C LEU A 324 -30.51 15.14 41.46
N GLY A 325 -31.80 15.07 41.76
CA GLY A 325 -32.38 15.61 42.99
C GLY A 325 -32.59 17.13 42.93
N SER A 326 -32.38 17.80 44.06
CA SER A 326 -32.62 19.25 44.21
C SER A 326 -31.34 20.07 44.03
N LEU A 327 -31.47 21.17 43.30
CA LEU A 327 -30.40 22.11 42.97
C LEU A 327 -30.79 23.50 43.48
N ARG A 328 -29.94 24.13 44.30
CA ARG A 328 -30.17 25.49 44.82
C ARG A 328 -29.35 26.52 44.04
N GLY A 329 -30.03 27.51 43.48
CA GLY A 329 -29.41 28.75 42.98
C GLY A 329 -29.41 29.82 44.07
N GLN A 330 -28.29 30.51 44.23
CA GLN A 330 -28.17 31.68 45.10
C GLN A 330 -28.19 32.96 44.24
N ARG A 331 -28.70 34.07 44.79
CA ARG A 331 -28.43 35.39 44.20
C ARG A 331 -26.93 35.64 44.37
N GLY A 332 -26.26 35.93 43.26
CA GLY A 332 -24.90 36.47 43.30
C GLY A 332 -24.91 37.88 43.86
#